data_AF-A0AB38TWG3-F1
#
_entry.id   AF-A0AB38TWG3-F1
#
_cell.length_a   1.000
_cell.length_b   1.000
_cell.length_c   1.000
_cell.angle_alpha   90.00
_cell.angle_beta   90.00
_cell.angle_gamma   90.00
#
_symmetry.space_group_name_H-M   'P 1'
#
loop_
_entity.id
_entity.type
_entity.pdbx_description
1 polymer ?
#
loop_
_entity_poly.entity_id
_entity_poly.type
_entity_poly.pdbx_seq_one_letter_code
_entity_poly.pdbx_strand_id
1 'polypeptide(L)'
;MNEGKRSNGVDMLRGIAILLVLILHFHLTYRLHLLPFDLPWLSEAIKAVARNGNYGVTMFFTVSGFLITSTSLRRFGAPTRIRPGTFYRFRASRILPCLVLALAIMVVLSLFEMRSFVNKPDTASMPVAVLSVLTFWHNVLMAQVGYFNYAMNILWSLSVEEVFYLSFPIVFLLLRRPRYIGIWLVVPILFAPYYRSLHAEDEIVALYGYLSCFDAIAMGSLVALLPARRIARSTGIALRCAAGLVLALTYLSGPIMQHVVWGVSVVALCTAVLLYCFQHEAASAQPARTWRVARVIRWFGQRSYELYLFHIIVLGVLREYVTRENVGLYAKPLWLLFYLCVAALVAQIVFRHFSEPLNAMLRRGAPRPAAGLLEK
;
A
#
# COMPACT_ATOMS: atom_id res chain seq x y z
N MET A 1 11.09 -24.52 7.17
CA MET A 1 10.37 -23.48 6.40
C MET A 1 9.36 -24.16 5.48
N ASN A 2 8.10 -24.27 5.89
CA ASN A 2 7.00 -24.53 4.95
C ASN A 2 6.20 -23.23 4.89
N GLU A 3 6.75 -22.24 4.18
CA GLU A 3 6.00 -21.04 3.83
C GLU A 3 4.86 -21.48 2.91
N GLY A 4 3.62 -21.39 3.39
CA GLY A 4 2.44 -21.58 2.53
C GLY A 4 2.63 -20.72 1.27
N LYS A 5 2.66 -21.37 0.10
CA LYS A 5 3.03 -20.82 -1.21
C LYS A 5 2.68 -19.32 -1.32
N ARG A 6 3.68 -18.45 -1.22
CA ARG A 6 3.54 -17.01 -1.53
C ARG A 6 3.00 -16.87 -2.94
N SER A 7 1.98 -16.03 -3.13
CA SER A 7 1.41 -15.80 -4.46
C SER A 7 2.28 -14.82 -5.23
N ASN A 8 2.91 -15.30 -6.31
CA ASN A 8 3.75 -14.48 -7.18
C ASN A 8 3.02 -13.26 -7.73
N GLY A 9 1.72 -13.39 -8.07
CA GLY A 9 0.92 -12.30 -8.61
C GLY A 9 0.66 -11.19 -7.58
N VAL A 10 0.43 -11.56 -6.32
CA VAL A 10 0.25 -10.59 -5.22
C VAL A 10 1.55 -9.82 -4.98
N ASP A 11 2.70 -10.50 -4.96
CA ASP A 11 4.01 -9.83 -4.85
C ASP A 11 4.27 -8.92 -6.05
N MET A 12 3.85 -9.28 -7.27
CA MET A 12 3.96 -8.39 -8.44
C MET A 12 3.14 -7.12 -8.28
N LEU A 13 1.87 -7.21 -7.86
CA LEU A 13 1.02 -6.04 -7.63
C LEU A 13 1.60 -5.10 -6.58
N ARG A 14 2.09 -5.65 -5.46
CA ARG A 14 2.78 -4.86 -4.42
C ARG A 14 4.05 -4.21 -4.94
N GLY A 15 4.77 -4.89 -5.82
CA GLY A 15 5.97 -4.37 -6.47
C GLY A 15 5.68 -3.20 -7.40
N ILE A 16 4.61 -3.29 -8.20
CA ILE A 16 4.15 -2.19 -9.06
C ILE A 16 3.69 -1.02 -8.18
N ALA A 17 2.85 -1.28 -7.17
CA ALA A 17 2.34 -0.28 -6.25
C ALA A 17 3.47 0.50 -5.54
N ILE A 18 4.50 -0.17 -5.02
CA ILE A 18 5.60 0.53 -4.34
C ILE A 18 6.39 1.39 -5.31
N LEU A 19 6.67 0.91 -6.53
CA LEU A 19 7.42 1.68 -7.51
C LEU A 19 6.67 2.96 -7.92
N LEU A 20 5.35 2.88 -8.08
CA LEU A 20 4.50 4.05 -8.34
C LEU A 20 4.60 5.09 -7.22
N VAL A 21 4.55 4.65 -5.97
CA VAL A 21 4.69 5.54 -4.79
C VAL A 21 6.08 6.19 -4.76
N LEU A 22 7.15 5.42 -5.00
CA LEU A 22 8.53 5.93 -5.02
C LEU A 22 8.74 6.97 -6.13
N ILE A 23 8.21 6.71 -7.33
CA ILE A 23 8.29 7.64 -8.46
C ILE A 23 7.51 8.92 -8.18
N LEU A 24 6.31 8.84 -7.58
CA LEU A 24 5.54 10.01 -7.19
C LEU A 24 6.32 10.89 -6.22
N HIS A 25 6.82 10.34 -5.11
CA HIS A 25 7.50 11.16 -4.10
C HIS A 25 8.78 11.77 -4.64
N PHE A 26 9.52 11.04 -5.48
CA PHE A 26 10.65 11.60 -6.21
C PHE A 26 10.21 12.74 -7.13
N HIS A 27 9.12 12.59 -7.87
CA HIS A 27 8.58 13.64 -8.74
C HIS A 27 8.13 14.87 -7.94
N LEU A 28 7.45 14.71 -6.81
CA LEU A 28 7.05 15.82 -5.94
C LEU A 28 8.26 16.59 -5.41
N THR A 29 9.37 15.88 -5.15
CA THR A 29 10.59 16.47 -4.58
C THR A 29 11.48 17.13 -5.64
N TYR A 30 11.76 16.46 -6.76
CA TYR A 30 12.74 16.89 -7.76
C TYR A 30 12.12 17.32 -9.11
N ARG A 31 10.80 17.18 -9.29
CA ARG A 31 10.08 17.30 -10.57
C ARG A 31 10.76 16.51 -11.70
N LEU A 32 10.44 15.22 -11.75
CA LEU A 32 11.00 14.29 -12.73
C LEU A 32 10.74 14.75 -14.16
N HIS A 33 11.81 14.80 -14.96
CA HIS A 33 11.79 15.02 -16.40
C HIS A 33 12.65 13.90 -17.02
N LEU A 34 12.02 12.98 -17.75
CA LEU A 34 12.66 11.71 -18.12
C LEU A 34 13.28 11.72 -19.52
N LEU A 35 12.84 12.60 -20.42
CA LEU A 35 13.25 12.58 -21.83
C LEU A 35 13.71 13.98 -22.26
N PRO A 36 14.90 14.10 -22.89
CA PRO A 36 15.32 15.31 -23.59
C PRO A 36 14.65 15.46 -24.96
N PHE A 37 14.02 14.40 -25.48
CA PHE A 37 13.36 14.36 -26.78
C PHE A 37 11.85 14.38 -26.62
N ASP A 38 11.18 15.25 -27.39
CA ASP A 38 9.72 15.36 -27.47
C ASP A 38 9.12 14.16 -28.20
N LEU A 39 9.00 13.02 -27.50
CA LEU A 39 8.04 11.98 -27.85
C LEU A 39 6.75 12.27 -27.06
N PRO A 40 5.73 12.93 -27.65
CA PRO A 40 4.62 13.50 -26.88
C PRO A 40 3.84 12.42 -26.13
N TRP A 41 3.56 11.28 -26.77
CA TRP A 41 2.80 10.21 -26.13
C TRP A 41 3.55 9.54 -24.97
N LEU A 42 4.87 9.38 -25.08
CA LEU A 42 5.71 8.75 -24.05
C LEU A 42 5.93 9.70 -22.87
N SER A 43 6.13 10.99 -23.16
CA SER A 43 6.29 12.01 -22.12
C SER A 43 5.00 12.19 -21.31
N GLU A 44 3.83 12.18 -21.95
CA GLU A 44 2.54 12.22 -21.25
C GLU A 44 2.28 10.99 -20.40
N ALA A 45 2.56 9.78 -20.91
CA ALA A 45 2.42 8.55 -20.12
C ALA A 45 3.31 8.57 -18.87
N ILE A 46 4.54 9.05 -19.00
CA ILE A 46 5.49 9.20 -17.89
C ILE A 46 4.99 10.23 -16.87
N LYS A 47 4.55 11.40 -17.33
CA LYS A 47 4.00 12.46 -16.45
C LYS A 47 2.77 11.96 -15.70
N ALA A 48 1.90 11.21 -16.39
CA ALA A 48 0.73 10.59 -15.78
C ALA A 48 1.12 9.63 -14.66
N VAL A 49 2.08 8.72 -14.89
CA VAL A 49 2.58 7.80 -13.87
C VAL A 49 3.18 8.55 -12.68
N ALA A 50 3.99 9.58 -12.95
CA ALA A 50 4.66 10.36 -11.91
C ALA A 50 3.69 11.18 -11.06
N ARG A 51 2.64 11.76 -11.67
CA ARG A 51 1.63 12.56 -10.95
C ARG A 51 0.61 11.72 -10.20
N ASN A 52 0.25 10.56 -10.75
CA ASN A 52 -0.85 9.73 -10.23
C ASN A 52 -0.36 8.54 -9.37
N GLY A 53 0.88 8.52 -8.91
CA GLY A 53 1.41 7.42 -8.09
C GLY A 53 0.72 7.22 -6.74
N ASN A 54 -0.18 8.13 -6.33
CA ASN A 54 -1.06 7.98 -5.17
C ASN A 54 -1.98 6.76 -5.33
N TYR A 55 -2.36 6.43 -6.56
CA TYR A 55 -3.08 5.18 -6.86
C TYR A 55 -2.31 3.92 -6.46
N GLY A 56 -0.98 3.98 -6.33
CA GLY A 56 -0.19 2.91 -5.74
C GLY A 56 -0.61 2.61 -4.30
N VAL A 57 -1.00 3.60 -3.51
CA VAL A 57 -1.54 3.40 -2.15
C VAL A 57 -2.93 2.76 -2.19
N THR A 58 -3.79 3.15 -3.14
CA THR A 58 -5.08 2.48 -3.37
C THR A 58 -4.90 1.00 -3.73
N MET A 59 -3.89 0.68 -4.54
CA MET A 59 -3.52 -0.72 -4.83
C MET A 59 -3.06 -1.44 -3.55
N PHE A 60 -2.28 -0.79 -2.68
CA PHE A 60 -1.88 -1.36 -1.39
C PHE A 60 -3.07 -1.66 -0.49
N PHE A 61 -4.01 -0.73 -0.34
CA PHE A 61 -5.23 -0.97 0.44
C PHE A 61 -6.00 -2.18 -0.08
N THR A 62 -6.18 -2.29 -1.39
CA THR A 62 -6.86 -3.43 -2.00
C THR A 62 -6.12 -4.74 -1.76
N VAL A 63 -4.80 -4.76 -1.99
CA VAL A 63 -3.98 -5.95 -1.72
C VAL A 63 -4.00 -6.31 -0.25
N SER A 64 -4.01 -5.31 0.64
CA SER A 64 -3.99 -5.54 2.07
C SER A 64 -5.29 -6.14 2.58
N GLY A 65 -6.44 -5.64 2.11
CA GLY A 65 -7.76 -6.25 2.35
C GLY A 65 -7.81 -7.72 1.94
N PHE A 66 -7.27 -8.03 0.76
CA PHE A 66 -7.15 -9.40 0.28
C PHE A 66 -6.23 -10.26 1.16
N LEU A 67 -5.06 -9.75 1.53
CA LEU A 67 -4.09 -10.47 2.35
C LEU A 67 -4.62 -10.69 3.77
N ILE A 68 -5.24 -9.70 4.40
CA ILE A 68 -5.77 -9.86 5.76
C ILE A 68 -6.90 -10.85 5.84
N THR A 69 -7.79 -10.81 4.86
CA THR A 69 -8.90 -11.76 4.80
C THR A 69 -8.42 -13.16 4.45
N SER A 70 -7.64 -13.33 3.38
CA SER A 70 -7.19 -14.66 2.93
C SER A 70 -6.22 -15.34 3.93
N THR A 71 -5.36 -14.59 4.62
CA THR A 71 -4.48 -15.15 5.66
C THR A 71 -5.26 -15.52 6.92
N SER A 72 -6.32 -14.77 7.26
CA SER A 72 -7.23 -15.11 8.36
C SER A 72 -8.02 -16.37 8.05
N LEU A 73 -8.61 -16.47 6.84
CA LEU A 73 -9.31 -17.68 6.39
C LEU A 73 -8.40 -18.91 6.41
N ARG A 74 -7.19 -18.81 5.88
CA ARG A 74 -6.20 -19.91 5.91
C ARG A 74 -5.83 -20.34 7.33
N ARG A 75 -5.87 -19.43 8.30
CA ARG A 75 -5.47 -19.70 9.68
C ARG A 75 -6.61 -20.25 10.54
N PHE A 76 -7.80 -19.69 10.40
CA PHE A 76 -8.95 -19.95 11.27
C PHE A 76 -10.05 -20.77 10.60
N GLY A 77 -9.95 -21.01 9.29
CA GLY A 77 -10.91 -21.78 8.48
C GLY A 77 -12.14 -20.98 8.06
N ALA A 78 -12.65 -20.11 8.92
CA ALA A 78 -13.81 -19.26 8.63
C ALA A 78 -13.70 -17.87 9.27
N PRO A 79 -14.36 -16.84 8.69
CA PRO A 79 -14.44 -15.50 9.27
C PRO A 79 -14.88 -15.50 10.75
N THR A 80 -15.88 -16.31 11.08
CA THR A 80 -16.48 -16.40 12.42
C THR A 80 -15.61 -17.11 13.45
N ARG A 81 -14.50 -17.73 13.03
CA ARG A 81 -13.56 -18.46 13.90
C ARG A 81 -12.29 -17.65 14.23
N ILE A 82 -12.21 -16.41 13.76
CA ILE A 82 -11.06 -15.54 14.04
C ILE A 82 -10.96 -15.30 15.55
N ARG A 83 -9.75 -15.49 16.09
CA ARG A 83 -9.44 -15.16 17.49
C ARG A 83 -8.73 -13.79 17.53
N PRO A 84 -9.35 -12.73 18.08
CA PRO A 84 -8.80 -11.36 18.01
C PRO A 84 -7.40 -11.23 18.59
N GLY A 85 -7.14 -11.81 19.77
CA GLY A 85 -5.82 -11.74 20.41
C GLY A 85 -4.71 -12.32 19.53
N THR A 86 -4.94 -13.49 18.92
CA THR A 86 -4.00 -14.07 17.95
C THR A 86 -3.88 -13.21 16.71
N PHE A 87 -5.00 -12.73 16.15
CA PHE A 87 -5.01 -11.87 14.97
C PHE A 87 -4.17 -10.60 15.17
N TYR A 88 -4.42 -9.84 16.24
CA TYR A 88 -3.70 -8.60 16.53
C TYR A 88 -2.23 -8.86 16.84
N ARG A 89 -1.88 -9.94 17.55
CA ARG A 89 -0.47 -10.31 17.78
C ARG A 89 0.29 -10.57 16.47
N PHE A 90 -0.32 -11.26 15.51
CA PHE A 90 0.32 -11.52 14.21
C PHE A 90 0.45 -10.24 13.35
N ARG A 91 -0.48 -9.29 13.51
CA ARG A 91 -0.45 -7.99 12.84
C ARG A 91 0.58 -7.06 13.46
N ALA A 92 0.52 -6.85 14.77
CA ALA A 92 1.48 -6.06 15.52
C ALA A 92 2.92 -6.54 15.29
N SER A 93 3.17 -7.86 15.31
CA SER A 93 4.52 -8.42 15.02
C SER A 93 5.03 -8.13 13.61
N ARG A 94 4.16 -7.89 12.62
CA ARG A 94 4.57 -7.54 11.26
C ARG A 94 4.81 -6.04 11.08
N ILE A 95 4.02 -5.21 11.75
CA ILE A 95 3.91 -3.78 11.46
C ILE A 95 4.70 -2.97 12.50
N LEU A 96 4.41 -3.17 13.78
CA LEU A 96 4.91 -2.31 14.86
C LEU A 96 6.44 -2.20 14.91
N PRO A 97 7.25 -3.26 14.76
CA PRO A 97 8.71 -3.13 14.84
C PRO A 97 9.27 -2.14 13.81
N CYS A 98 8.92 -2.32 12.53
CA CYS A 98 9.45 -1.49 11.45
C CYS A 98 8.94 -0.05 11.56
N LEU A 99 7.66 0.12 11.94
CA LEU A 99 7.07 1.44 12.18
C LEU A 99 7.79 2.19 13.28
N VAL A 100 8.02 1.56 14.43
CA VAL A 100 8.70 2.19 15.57
C VAL A 100 10.12 2.57 15.20
N LEU A 101 10.84 1.73 14.45
CA LEU A 101 12.17 2.06 13.96
C LEU A 101 12.15 3.29 13.03
N ALA A 102 11.22 3.34 12.07
CA ALA A 102 11.09 4.46 11.14
C ALA A 102 10.75 5.77 11.90
N LEU A 103 9.80 5.72 12.84
CA LEU A 103 9.44 6.85 13.69
C LEU A 103 10.63 7.32 14.55
N ALA A 104 11.36 6.39 15.17
CA ALA A 104 12.54 6.72 15.96
C ALA A 104 13.60 7.45 15.12
N ILE A 105 13.86 6.97 13.90
CA ILE A 105 14.78 7.64 12.96
C ILE A 105 14.26 9.03 12.59
N MET A 106 12.97 9.18 12.25
CA MET A 106 12.39 10.49 11.94
C MET A 106 12.51 11.47 13.10
N VAL A 107 12.25 11.02 14.34
CA VAL A 107 12.41 11.84 15.55
C VAL A 107 13.87 12.22 15.76
N VAL A 108 14.81 11.28 15.65
CA VAL A 108 16.25 11.57 15.78
C VAL A 108 16.70 12.59 14.74
N LEU A 109 16.31 12.43 13.48
CA LEU A 109 16.65 13.39 12.41
C LEU A 109 16.00 14.77 12.64
N SER A 110 14.83 14.82 13.27
CA SER A 110 14.21 16.09 13.70
C SER A 110 14.98 16.77 14.83
N LEU A 111 15.64 16.03 15.73
CA LEU A 111 16.49 16.61 16.78
C LEU A 111 17.75 17.28 16.21
N PHE A 112 18.18 16.86 15.02
CA PHE A 112 19.22 17.53 14.24
C PHE A 112 18.69 18.70 13.39
N GLU A 113 17.45 19.13 13.61
CA GLU A 113 16.79 20.25 12.93
C GLU A 113 16.75 20.13 11.39
N MET A 114 16.84 18.90 10.87
CA MET A 114 16.74 18.67 9.43
C MET A 114 15.34 19.05 8.93
N ARG A 115 15.27 19.95 7.94
CA ARG A 115 14.01 20.59 7.49
C ARG A 115 12.94 19.61 7.05
N SER A 116 13.35 18.44 6.56
CA SER A 116 12.43 17.37 6.12
C SER A 116 11.74 16.60 7.25
N PHE A 117 12.25 16.70 8.48
CA PHE A 117 11.83 15.89 9.61
C PHE A 117 11.20 16.72 10.74
N VAL A 118 11.39 18.04 10.73
CA VAL A 118 10.77 18.97 11.67
C VAL A 118 9.33 19.30 11.24
N ASN A 119 8.43 19.44 12.22
CA ASN A 119 7.06 19.89 11.99
C ASN A 119 7.03 21.39 11.66
N LYS A 120 6.14 21.80 10.76
CA LYS A 120 5.90 23.24 10.52
C LYS A 120 5.51 23.96 11.83
N PRO A 121 5.95 25.21 12.03
CA PRO A 121 5.50 26.04 13.15
C PRO A 121 3.97 26.13 13.21
N ASP A 122 3.43 26.30 14.41
CA ASP A 122 1.99 26.52 14.66
C ASP A 122 1.04 25.42 14.16
N THR A 123 1.54 24.20 13.93
CA THR A 123 0.73 23.03 13.55
C THR A 123 0.54 22.06 14.73
N ALA A 124 1.24 20.93 14.73
CA ALA A 124 1.26 19.97 15.83
C ALA A 124 2.68 19.78 16.36
N SER A 125 2.82 19.52 17.66
CA SER A 125 4.11 19.16 18.24
C SER A 125 4.57 17.77 17.78
N MET A 126 5.88 17.51 17.79
CA MET A 126 6.43 16.21 17.40
C MET A 126 5.84 15.05 18.23
N PRO A 127 5.67 15.16 19.57
CA PRO A 127 4.99 14.12 20.35
C PRO A 127 3.55 13.84 19.90
N VAL A 128 2.77 14.88 19.57
CA VAL A 128 1.40 14.72 19.05
C VAL A 128 1.41 14.02 17.70
N ALA A 129 2.34 14.38 16.81
CA ALA A 129 2.51 13.73 15.52
C ALA A 129 2.83 12.23 15.68
N VAL A 130 3.78 11.88 16.55
CA VAL A 130 4.13 10.47 16.84
C VAL A 130 2.95 9.71 17.44
N LEU A 131 2.26 10.32 18.41
CA LEU A 131 1.10 9.71 19.04
C LEU A 131 -0.02 9.47 18.02
N SER A 132 -0.27 10.42 17.11
CA SER A 132 -1.29 10.27 16.07
C SER A 132 -1.06 9.08 15.16
N VAL A 133 0.21 8.74 14.87
CA VAL A 133 0.55 7.54 14.08
C VAL A 133 0.36 6.27 14.92
N LEU A 134 0.86 6.26 16.16
CA LEU A 134 0.78 5.09 17.04
C LEU A 134 -0.64 4.76 17.52
N THR A 135 -1.54 5.76 17.48
CA THR A 135 -2.96 5.63 17.83
C THR A 135 -3.89 5.78 16.61
N PHE A 136 -3.31 5.68 15.41
CA PHE A 136 -4.02 5.50 14.14
C PHE A 136 -4.96 6.63 13.72
N TRP A 137 -4.70 7.88 14.13
CA TRP A 137 -5.47 9.08 13.72
C TRP A 137 -4.66 10.13 12.97
N HIS A 138 -3.49 9.78 12.42
CA HIS A 138 -2.62 10.72 11.71
C HIS A 138 -3.30 11.40 10.51
N ASN A 139 -4.15 10.68 9.77
CA ASN A 139 -4.92 11.25 8.67
C ASN A 139 -5.93 12.32 9.14
N VAL A 140 -6.50 12.16 10.34
CA VAL A 140 -7.40 13.17 10.94
C VAL A 140 -6.59 14.40 11.38
N LEU A 141 -5.41 14.20 11.98
CA LEU A 141 -4.51 15.30 12.31
C LEU A 141 -4.18 16.11 11.06
N MET A 142 -3.78 15.44 9.97
CA MET A 142 -3.49 16.09 8.70
C MET A 142 -4.69 16.85 8.12
N ALA A 143 -5.92 16.34 8.28
CA ALA A 143 -7.11 17.06 7.82
C ALA A 143 -7.36 18.37 8.62
N GLN A 144 -6.90 18.44 9.87
CA GLN A 144 -7.05 19.62 10.71
C GLN A 144 -5.96 20.67 10.48
N VAL A 145 -4.70 20.24 10.35
CA VAL A 145 -3.53 21.15 10.30
C VAL A 145 -2.84 21.21 8.93
N GLY A 146 -3.37 20.49 7.94
CA GLY A 146 -2.77 20.34 6.62
C GLY A 146 -1.51 19.49 6.61
N TYR A 147 -0.78 19.51 5.49
CA TYR A 147 0.54 18.87 5.39
C TYR A 147 1.55 19.60 6.27
N PHE A 148 1.97 18.97 7.38
CA PHE A 148 2.79 19.62 8.39
C PHE A 148 4.19 19.00 8.58
N ASN A 149 4.42 17.74 8.20
CA ASN A 149 5.73 17.10 8.28
C ASN A 149 6.01 16.25 7.04
N TYR A 150 7.04 16.61 6.27
CA TYR A 150 7.34 15.96 4.99
C TYR A 150 7.54 14.43 5.12
N ALA A 151 8.28 13.97 6.12
CA ALA A 151 8.56 12.55 6.31
C ALA A 151 7.39 11.78 6.93
N MET A 152 6.64 12.41 7.85
CA MET A 152 5.55 11.72 8.56
C MET A 152 4.25 11.69 7.76
N ASN A 153 4.01 12.65 6.85
CA ASN A 153 2.74 12.74 6.13
C ASN A 153 2.35 11.42 5.43
N ILE A 154 3.29 10.60 4.96
CA ILE A 154 2.96 9.30 4.32
C ILE A 154 2.28 8.30 5.28
N LEU A 155 2.39 8.49 6.60
CA LEU A 155 1.92 7.56 7.63
C LEU A 155 0.40 7.62 7.83
N TRP A 156 -0.30 8.52 7.13
CA TRP A 156 -1.76 8.56 7.06
C TRP A 156 -2.32 7.22 6.59
N SER A 157 -1.66 6.59 5.61
CA SER A 157 -2.13 5.35 4.99
C SER A 157 -2.14 4.19 5.98
N LEU A 158 -1.14 4.15 6.86
CA LEU A 158 -1.04 3.15 7.91
C LEU A 158 -2.13 3.35 8.97
N SER A 159 -2.44 4.60 9.32
CA SER A 159 -3.54 4.91 10.24
C SER A 159 -4.88 4.39 9.69
N VAL A 160 -5.14 4.61 8.40
CA VAL A 160 -6.34 4.09 7.72
C VAL A 160 -6.39 2.56 7.76
N GLU A 161 -5.29 1.89 7.41
CA GLU A 161 -5.20 0.42 7.45
C GLU A 161 -5.45 -0.15 8.84
N GLU A 162 -4.80 0.40 9.87
CA GLU A 162 -4.91 -0.10 11.24
C GLU A 162 -6.31 0.08 11.82
N VAL A 163 -7.01 1.20 11.55
CA VAL A 163 -8.41 1.36 11.94
C VAL A 163 -9.30 0.28 11.31
N PHE A 164 -9.08 -0.03 10.02
CA PHE A 164 -9.80 -1.14 9.39
C PHE A 164 -9.46 -2.48 10.06
N TYR A 165 -8.18 -2.74 10.36
CA TYR A 165 -7.74 -3.98 11.01
C TYR A 165 -8.27 -4.13 12.43
N LEU A 166 -8.41 -3.03 13.19
CA LEU A 166 -9.04 -3.03 14.50
C LEU A 166 -10.50 -3.47 14.39
N SER A 167 -11.25 -2.94 13.42
CA SER A 167 -12.65 -3.34 13.23
C SER A 167 -12.81 -4.78 12.73
N PHE A 168 -11.87 -5.28 11.93
CA PHE A 168 -12.00 -6.53 11.17
C PHE A 168 -12.39 -7.77 12.02
N PRO A 169 -11.64 -8.21 13.05
CA PRO A 169 -12.02 -9.38 13.84
C PRO A 169 -13.23 -9.11 14.73
N ILE A 170 -13.45 -7.88 15.20
CA ILE A 170 -14.59 -7.50 16.03
C ILE A 170 -15.88 -7.66 15.23
N VAL A 171 -15.92 -7.11 14.02
CA VAL A 171 -17.05 -7.24 13.12
C VAL A 171 -17.33 -8.70 12.82
N PHE A 172 -16.32 -9.53 12.56
CA PHE A 172 -16.56 -10.94 12.23
C PHE A 172 -17.04 -11.77 13.43
N LEU A 173 -16.71 -11.36 14.65
CA LEU A 173 -17.21 -11.97 15.88
C LEU A 173 -18.65 -11.55 16.22
N LEU A 174 -18.99 -10.29 16.00
CA LEU A 174 -20.32 -9.74 16.23
C LEU A 174 -21.30 -10.18 15.13
N LEU A 175 -20.89 -10.02 13.88
CA LEU A 175 -21.64 -10.40 12.69
C LEU A 175 -21.38 -11.87 12.36
N ARG A 176 -21.90 -12.77 13.21
CA ARG A 176 -21.73 -14.23 13.10
C ARG A 176 -22.33 -14.85 11.84
N ARG A 177 -22.96 -14.06 10.96
CA ARG A 177 -23.52 -14.54 9.69
C ARG A 177 -22.80 -13.93 8.49
N PRO A 178 -22.39 -14.75 7.50
CA PRO A 178 -21.68 -14.28 6.31
C PRO A 178 -22.35 -13.12 5.58
N ARG A 179 -23.69 -13.09 5.53
CA ARG A 179 -24.45 -12.00 4.89
C ARG A 179 -24.13 -10.62 5.48
N TYR A 180 -23.97 -10.53 6.80
CA TYR A 180 -23.72 -9.27 7.48
C TYR A 180 -22.26 -8.82 7.32
N ILE A 181 -21.33 -9.77 7.23
CA ILE A 181 -19.95 -9.50 6.84
C ILE A 181 -19.89 -8.95 5.42
N GLY A 182 -20.67 -9.54 4.50
CA GLY A 182 -20.81 -9.03 3.13
C GLY A 182 -21.36 -7.60 3.10
N ILE A 183 -22.43 -7.32 3.85
CA ILE A 183 -23.00 -5.96 3.96
C ILE A 183 -21.95 -4.98 4.50
N TRP A 184 -21.24 -5.32 5.59
CA TRP A 184 -20.21 -4.46 6.16
C TRP A 184 -19.08 -4.13 5.17
N LEU A 185 -18.77 -5.03 4.24
CA LEU A 185 -17.80 -4.79 3.17
C LEU A 185 -18.40 -4.02 1.98
N VAL A 186 -19.67 -4.22 1.65
CA VAL A 186 -20.33 -3.53 0.52
C VAL A 186 -20.64 -2.08 0.85
N VAL A 187 -21.02 -1.76 2.09
CA VAL A 187 -21.32 -0.39 2.53
C VAL A 187 -20.21 0.61 2.20
N PRO A 188 -18.93 0.41 2.60
CA PRO A 188 -17.86 1.35 2.26
C PRO A 188 -17.62 1.43 0.75
N ILE A 189 -17.83 0.36 -0.02
CA ILE A 189 -17.68 0.38 -1.48
C ILE A 189 -18.67 1.33 -2.16
N LEU A 190 -19.92 1.33 -1.68
CA LEU A 190 -20.95 2.23 -2.21
C LEU A 190 -20.82 3.64 -1.64
N PHE A 191 -20.40 3.76 -0.37
CA PHE A 191 -20.36 5.03 0.33
C PHE A 191 -19.11 5.88 0.03
N ALA A 192 -17.94 5.27 -0.20
CA ALA A 192 -16.71 6.04 -0.39
C ALA A 192 -16.74 7.01 -1.59
N PRO A 193 -17.26 6.63 -2.78
CA PRO A 193 -17.42 7.60 -3.88
C PRO A 193 -18.31 8.77 -3.50
N TYR A 194 -19.42 8.51 -2.80
CA TYR A 194 -20.31 9.55 -2.31
C TYR A 194 -19.59 10.47 -1.30
N TYR A 195 -18.88 9.90 -0.32
CA TYR A 195 -18.10 10.68 0.63
C TYR A 195 -17.03 11.55 -0.06
N ARG A 196 -16.33 11.01 -1.07
CA ARG A 196 -15.36 11.77 -1.88
C ARG A 196 -16.02 12.86 -2.71
N SER A 197 -17.25 12.67 -3.20
CA SER A 197 -17.97 13.74 -3.92
C SER A 197 -18.34 14.93 -3.03
N LEU A 198 -18.59 14.68 -1.74
CA LEU A 198 -18.88 15.76 -0.77
C LEU A 198 -17.63 16.58 -0.42
N HIS A 199 -16.43 16.03 -0.62
CA HIS A 199 -15.16 16.64 -0.20
C HIS A 199 -14.20 16.81 -1.38
N ALA A 200 -14.67 16.82 -2.62
CA ALA A 200 -13.81 16.79 -3.81
C ALA A 200 -12.82 17.97 -3.91
N GLU A 201 -13.13 19.09 -3.23
CA GLU A 201 -12.28 20.28 -3.15
C GLU A 201 -11.19 20.20 -2.07
N ASP A 202 -11.30 19.27 -1.12
CA ASP A 202 -10.31 19.03 -0.06
C ASP A 202 -9.52 17.76 -0.36
N GLU A 203 -8.31 17.93 -0.88
CA GLU A 203 -7.41 16.83 -1.23
C GLU A 203 -7.16 15.87 -0.07
N ILE A 204 -6.93 16.37 1.14
CA ILE A 204 -6.55 15.54 2.30
C ILE A 204 -7.75 14.69 2.72
N VAL A 205 -8.93 15.29 2.80
CA VAL A 205 -10.14 14.55 3.19
C VAL A 205 -10.57 13.57 2.09
N ALA A 206 -10.59 14.00 0.82
CA ALA A 206 -11.02 13.18 -0.30
C ALA A 206 -10.07 12.02 -0.62
N LEU A 207 -8.76 12.17 -0.41
CA LEU A 207 -7.80 11.09 -0.70
C LEU A 207 -7.42 10.26 0.52
N TYR A 208 -7.33 10.86 1.71
CA TYR A 208 -6.68 10.25 2.87
C TYR A 208 -7.63 9.99 4.06
N GLY A 209 -8.87 10.47 3.97
CA GLY A 209 -9.91 10.18 4.96
C GLY A 209 -10.22 8.69 5.06
N TYR A 210 -10.60 8.21 6.26
CA TYR A 210 -10.95 6.80 6.47
C TYR A 210 -12.03 6.31 5.48
N LEU A 211 -13.13 7.06 5.42
CA LEU A 211 -14.29 6.74 4.59
C LEU A 211 -13.97 6.86 3.09
N SER A 212 -12.95 7.63 2.73
CA SER A 212 -12.44 7.75 1.35
C SER A 212 -11.64 6.54 0.88
N CYS A 213 -11.14 5.70 1.79
CA CYS A 213 -10.19 4.64 1.46
C CYS A 213 -10.70 3.22 1.79
N PHE A 214 -11.71 3.10 2.65
CA PHE A 214 -12.22 1.80 3.10
C PHE A 214 -12.84 0.97 1.98
N ASP A 215 -13.31 1.59 0.89
CA ASP A 215 -13.77 0.88 -0.31
C ASP A 215 -12.68 -0.02 -0.89
N ALA A 216 -11.45 0.48 -1.03
CA ALA A 216 -10.34 -0.27 -1.58
C ALA A 216 -10.01 -1.51 -0.72
N ILE A 217 -9.88 -1.32 0.59
CA ILE A 217 -9.64 -2.43 1.53
C ILE A 217 -10.80 -3.43 1.51
N ALA A 218 -12.03 -2.95 1.42
CA ALA A 218 -13.21 -3.79 1.38
C ALA A 218 -13.32 -4.60 0.08
N MET A 219 -13.03 -4.02 -1.09
CA MET A 219 -12.98 -4.73 -2.38
C MET A 219 -11.98 -5.89 -2.34
N GLY A 220 -10.78 -5.64 -1.81
CA GLY A 220 -9.78 -6.69 -1.60
C GLY A 220 -10.26 -7.81 -0.69
N SER A 221 -10.92 -7.43 0.41
CA SER A 221 -11.48 -8.39 1.38
C SER A 221 -12.60 -9.24 0.78
N LEU A 222 -13.47 -8.64 -0.04
CA LEU A 222 -14.53 -9.37 -0.75
C LEU A 222 -13.94 -10.41 -1.71
N VAL A 223 -12.93 -10.04 -2.51
CA VAL A 223 -12.27 -10.99 -3.42
C VAL A 223 -11.72 -12.20 -2.68
N ALA A 224 -11.14 -11.99 -1.50
CA ALA A 224 -10.63 -13.09 -0.67
C ALA A 224 -11.72 -14.00 -0.09
N LEU A 225 -12.96 -13.51 0.05
CA LEU A 225 -14.13 -14.30 0.49
C LEU A 225 -14.81 -15.04 -0.67
N LEU A 226 -14.56 -14.65 -1.92
CA LEU A 226 -15.14 -15.33 -3.07
C LEU A 226 -14.63 -16.77 -3.13
N PRO A 227 -15.51 -17.74 -3.43
CA PRO A 227 -15.10 -19.13 -3.60
C PRO A 227 -14.10 -19.23 -4.75
N ALA A 228 -13.07 -20.06 -4.57
CA ALA A 228 -12.05 -20.29 -5.59
C ALA A 228 -12.59 -21.13 -6.77
N ARG A 229 -13.52 -20.58 -7.56
CA ARG A 229 -14.06 -21.22 -8.77
C ARG A 229 -13.08 -21.09 -9.94
N ARG A 230 -12.78 -22.21 -10.61
CA ARG A 230 -11.91 -22.17 -11.80
C ARG A 230 -12.55 -21.30 -12.89
N ILE A 231 -11.82 -20.27 -13.31
CA ILE A 231 -12.16 -19.48 -14.50
C ILE A 231 -11.44 -20.07 -15.72
N ALA A 232 -12.06 -20.00 -16.89
CA ALA A 232 -11.39 -20.37 -18.14
C ALA A 232 -10.17 -19.48 -18.39
N ARG A 233 -9.11 -20.05 -18.98
CA ARG A 233 -7.85 -19.33 -19.25
C ARG A 233 -8.07 -18.09 -20.12
N SER A 234 -8.94 -18.19 -21.14
CA SER A 234 -9.31 -17.08 -22.01
C SER A 234 -9.97 -15.94 -21.22
N THR A 235 -10.93 -16.26 -20.36
CA THR A 235 -11.59 -15.29 -19.46
C THR A 235 -10.57 -14.62 -18.53
N GLY A 236 -9.65 -15.39 -17.93
CA GLY A 236 -8.60 -14.84 -17.08
C GLY A 236 -7.62 -13.92 -17.81
N ILE A 237 -7.31 -14.18 -19.09
CA ILE A 237 -6.52 -13.27 -19.92
C ILE A 237 -7.33 -12.01 -20.25
N ALA A 238 -8.57 -12.16 -20.70
CA ALA A 238 -9.45 -11.04 -21.04
C ALA A 238 -9.66 -10.09 -19.86
N LEU A 239 -9.93 -10.61 -18.67
CA LEU A 239 -10.09 -9.81 -17.44
C LEU A 239 -8.81 -9.04 -17.07
N ARG A 240 -7.64 -9.65 -17.24
CA ARG A 240 -6.36 -8.97 -16.97
C ARG A 240 -6.08 -7.87 -17.99
N CYS A 241 -6.32 -8.12 -19.27
CA CYS A 241 -6.17 -7.12 -20.31
C CYS A 241 -7.14 -5.96 -20.11
N ALA A 242 -8.41 -6.25 -19.80
CA ALA A 242 -9.43 -5.25 -19.51
C ALA A 242 -9.05 -4.41 -18.27
N ALA A 243 -8.68 -5.05 -17.16
CA ALA A 243 -8.23 -4.35 -15.95
C ALA A 243 -6.98 -3.49 -16.22
N GLY A 244 -6.01 -4.02 -16.98
CA GLY A 244 -4.81 -3.30 -17.37
C GLY A 244 -5.11 -2.08 -18.25
N LEU A 245 -6.03 -2.22 -19.21
CA LEU A 245 -6.47 -1.14 -20.07
C LEU A 245 -7.21 -0.05 -19.28
N VAL A 246 -8.16 -0.43 -18.42
CA VAL A 246 -8.91 0.53 -17.58
C VAL A 246 -7.97 1.27 -16.62
N LEU A 247 -6.99 0.58 -16.03
CA LEU A 247 -5.95 1.24 -15.23
C LEU A 247 -5.16 2.25 -16.06
N ALA A 248 -4.70 1.86 -17.25
CA ALA A 248 -3.95 2.77 -18.13
C ALA A 248 -4.78 4.01 -18.52
N LEU A 249 -6.04 3.82 -18.92
CA LEU A 249 -6.96 4.91 -19.24
C LEU A 249 -7.21 5.82 -18.03
N THR A 250 -7.39 5.24 -16.83
CA THR A 250 -7.59 6.02 -15.60
C THR A 250 -6.36 6.87 -15.29
N TYR A 251 -5.15 6.33 -15.46
CA TYR A 251 -3.91 7.10 -15.26
C TYR A 251 -3.76 8.23 -16.28
N LEU A 252 -4.13 8.01 -17.54
CA LEU A 252 -4.02 8.99 -18.63
C LEU A 252 -5.14 10.04 -18.64
N SER A 253 -6.25 9.80 -17.92
CA SER A 253 -7.44 10.66 -17.95
C SER A 253 -7.29 12.02 -17.28
N GLY A 254 -6.27 12.23 -16.44
CA GLY A 254 -6.08 13.49 -15.72
C GLY A 254 -5.37 13.33 -14.37
N PRO A 255 -5.18 14.42 -13.61
CA PRO A 255 -4.72 14.37 -12.23
C PRO A 255 -5.73 13.64 -11.36
N ILE A 256 -5.24 12.94 -10.34
CA ILE A 256 -6.07 12.18 -9.41
C ILE A 256 -7.24 12.99 -8.83
N MET A 257 -7.03 14.27 -8.51
CA MET A 257 -8.09 15.13 -7.94
C MET A 257 -9.25 15.41 -8.90
N GLN A 258 -9.01 15.47 -10.21
CA GLN A 258 -10.09 15.66 -11.18
C GLN A 258 -11.05 14.47 -11.24
N HIS A 259 -10.57 13.29 -10.85
CA HIS A 259 -11.30 12.03 -10.93
C HIS A 259 -11.40 11.34 -9.57
N VAL A 260 -11.19 12.06 -8.47
CA VAL A 260 -11.04 11.46 -7.12
C VAL A 260 -12.28 10.66 -6.69
N VAL A 261 -13.46 11.10 -7.12
CA VAL A 261 -14.75 10.47 -6.81
C VAL A 261 -14.79 9.02 -7.30
N TRP A 262 -14.44 8.77 -8.57
CA TRP A 262 -14.59 7.47 -9.21
C TRP A 262 -13.26 6.75 -9.46
N GLY A 263 -12.18 7.49 -9.78
CA GLY A 263 -10.88 6.96 -10.18
C GLY A 263 -10.24 6.08 -9.11
N VAL A 264 -10.33 6.48 -7.84
CA VAL A 264 -9.84 5.69 -6.69
C VAL A 264 -10.55 4.33 -6.64
N SER A 265 -11.89 4.31 -6.71
CA SER A 265 -12.65 3.05 -6.71
C SER A 265 -12.41 2.21 -7.96
N VAL A 266 -12.22 2.83 -9.13
CA VAL A 266 -11.90 2.10 -10.38
C VAL A 266 -10.56 1.41 -10.29
N VAL A 267 -9.53 2.08 -9.75
CA VAL A 267 -8.20 1.48 -9.51
C VAL A 267 -8.30 0.34 -8.50
N ALA A 268 -9.05 0.53 -7.41
CA ALA A 268 -9.29 -0.53 -6.43
C ALA A 268 -10.00 -1.74 -7.06
N LEU A 269 -11.04 -1.52 -7.87
CA LEU A 269 -11.78 -2.57 -8.56
C LEU A 269 -10.88 -3.33 -9.54
N CYS A 270 -10.09 -2.63 -10.36
CA CYS A 270 -9.16 -3.27 -11.28
C CYS A 270 -8.11 -4.10 -10.52
N THR A 271 -7.60 -3.59 -9.40
CA THR A 271 -6.67 -4.34 -8.53
C THR A 271 -7.33 -5.57 -7.94
N ALA A 272 -8.59 -5.48 -7.52
CA ALA A 272 -9.39 -6.59 -7.02
C ALA A 272 -9.61 -7.67 -8.10
N VAL A 273 -9.92 -7.27 -9.34
CA VAL A 273 -10.02 -8.18 -10.49
C VAL A 273 -8.70 -8.89 -10.77
N LEU A 274 -7.57 -8.16 -10.74
CA LEU A 274 -6.25 -8.76 -10.92
C LEU A 274 -5.92 -9.77 -9.81
N LEU A 275 -6.24 -9.45 -8.55
CA LEU A 275 -6.09 -10.37 -7.42
C LEU A 275 -6.92 -11.65 -7.58
N TYR A 276 -8.17 -11.52 -8.02
CA TYR A 276 -9.03 -12.65 -8.32
C TYR A 276 -8.40 -13.55 -9.39
N CYS A 277 -7.95 -12.98 -10.51
CA CYS A 277 -7.27 -13.74 -11.57
C CYS A 277 -6.02 -14.49 -11.06
N PHE A 278 -5.19 -13.87 -10.21
CA PHE A 278 -3.98 -14.50 -9.69
C PHE A 278 -4.25 -15.62 -8.68
N GLN A 279 -5.38 -15.58 -7.95
CA GLN A 279 -5.77 -16.66 -7.06
C GLN A 279 -6.02 -17.97 -7.82
N HIS A 280 -6.47 -17.89 -9.07
CA HIS A 280 -6.83 -19.06 -9.89
C HIS A 280 -5.67 -19.64 -10.71
N GLU A 281 -4.67 -18.85 -11.08
CA GLU A 281 -3.50 -19.35 -11.83
C GLU A 281 -2.56 -20.20 -10.96
N ALA A 282 -2.48 -19.94 -9.66
CA ALA A 282 -1.66 -20.72 -8.73
C ALA A 282 -2.07 -22.21 -8.65
N ALA A 283 -3.30 -22.53 -9.07
CA ALA A 283 -3.82 -23.89 -9.12
C ALA A 283 -3.56 -24.62 -10.46
N SER A 284 -3.14 -23.91 -11.51
CA SER A 284 -3.15 -24.44 -12.89
C SER A 284 -1.86 -24.28 -13.69
N ALA A 285 -0.83 -23.57 -13.18
CA ALA A 285 0.37 -23.28 -13.95
C ALA A 285 1.60 -24.11 -13.52
N GLN A 286 2.20 -24.83 -14.48
CA GLN A 286 3.61 -25.23 -14.45
C GLN A 286 4.50 -24.00 -14.20
N PRO A 287 5.71 -24.15 -13.62
CA PRO A 287 6.60 -23.02 -13.35
C PRO A 287 7.04 -22.37 -14.66
N ALA A 288 6.28 -21.39 -15.13
CA ALA A 288 6.64 -20.61 -16.30
C ALA A 288 7.99 -19.93 -16.05
N ARG A 289 8.86 -19.95 -17.06
CA ARG A 289 10.14 -19.24 -17.11
C ARG A 289 9.90 -17.78 -16.70
N THR A 290 10.17 -17.47 -15.44
CA THR A 290 9.87 -16.14 -14.90
C THR A 290 10.90 -15.18 -15.47
N TRP A 291 10.43 -14.18 -16.21
CA TRP A 291 11.26 -13.14 -16.81
C TRP A 291 12.04 -12.38 -15.73
N ARG A 292 13.27 -11.93 -16.06
CA ARG A 292 14.13 -11.21 -15.10
C ARG A 292 13.41 -9.99 -14.48
N VAL A 293 12.66 -9.24 -15.30
CA VAL A 293 11.87 -8.09 -14.86
C VAL A 293 10.81 -8.48 -13.82
N ALA A 294 10.05 -9.56 -14.05
CA ALA A 294 9.06 -10.03 -13.10
C ALA A 294 9.70 -10.43 -11.76
N ARG A 295 10.92 -11.00 -11.77
CA ARG A 295 11.67 -11.31 -10.55
C ARG A 295 12.03 -10.05 -9.75
N VAL A 296 12.48 -8.99 -10.43
CA VAL A 296 12.81 -7.71 -9.82
C VAL A 296 11.56 -7.07 -9.20
N ILE A 297 10.45 -6.99 -9.94
CA ILE A 297 9.20 -6.40 -9.43
C ILE A 297 8.72 -7.15 -8.18
N ARG A 298 8.73 -8.49 -8.20
CA ARG A 298 8.38 -9.28 -7.00
C ARG A 298 9.30 -8.99 -5.82
N TRP A 299 10.60 -8.79 -6.06
CA TRP A 299 11.55 -8.46 -4.99
C TRP A 299 11.16 -7.16 -4.28
N PHE A 300 10.78 -6.14 -5.05
CA PHE A 300 10.21 -4.90 -4.52
C PHE A 300 8.92 -5.17 -3.73
N GLY A 301 8.02 -5.99 -4.27
CA GLY A 301 6.76 -6.35 -3.61
C GLY A 301 6.93 -7.04 -2.27
N GLN A 302 7.90 -7.93 -2.15
CA GLN A 302 8.20 -8.66 -0.90
C GLN A 302 8.70 -7.75 0.22
N ARG A 303 9.34 -6.63 -0.14
CA ARG A 303 9.89 -5.61 0.77
C ARG A 303 9.10 -4.31 0.75
N SER A 304 7.92 -4.31 0.12
CA SER A 304 7.16 -3.08 -0.11
C SER A 304 6.82 -2.32 1.17
N TYR A 305 6.68 -3.01 2.30
CA TYR A 305 6.41 -2.36 3.58
C TYR A 305 7.63 -1.60 4.10
N GLU A 306 8.79 -2.24 4.11
CA GLU A 306 10.06 -1.62 4.50
C GLU A 306 10.44 -0.50 3.52
N LEU A 307 10.25 -0.70 2.21
CA LEU A 307 10.40 0.35 1.20
C LEU A 307 9.45 1.52 1.46
N TYR A 308 8.18 1.27 1.75
CA TYR A 308 7.19 2.32 1.97
C TYR A 308 7.55 3.21 3.16
N LEU A 309 8.04 2.65 4.27
CA LEU A 309 8.40 3.47 5.42
C LEU A 309 9.70 4.25 5.20
N PHE A 310 10.70 3.64 4.56
CA PHE A 310 12.04 4.22 4.49
C PHE A 310 12.29 5.06 3.25
N HIS A 311 11.48 4.96 2.19
CA HIS A 311 11.72 5.74 0.97
C HIS A 311 11.67 7.26 1.23
N ILE A 312 10.73 7.73 2.05
CA ILE A 312 10.59 9.15 2.35
C ILE A 312 11.69 9.65 3.29
N ILE A 313 12.22 8.77 4.16
CA ILE A 313 13.37 9.09 5.00
C ILE A 313 14.59 9.29 4.11
N VAL A 314 14.86 8.34 3.20
CA VAL A 314 15.96 8.46 2.22
C VAL A 314 15.81 9.74 1.40
N LEU A 315 14.61 10.01 0.89
CA LEU A 315 14.36 11.20 0.08
C LEU A 315 14.48 12.50 0.89
N GLY A 316 14.03 12.50 2.14
CA GLY A 316 14.14 13.59 3.10
C GLY A 316 15.59 13.94 3.43
N VAL A 317 16.45 12.93 3.61
CA VAL A 317 17.89 13.12 3.76
C VAL A 317 18.51 13.64 2.47
N LEU A 318 18.19 13.05 1.31
CA LEU A 318 18.74 13.49 0.02
C LEU A 318 18.42 14.97 -0.29
N ARG A 319 17.18 15.41 -0.05
CA ARG A 319 16.77 16.79 -0.32
C ARG A 319 17.34 17.82 0.66
N GLU A 320 17.83 17.38 1.81
CA GLU A 320 18.52 18.25 2.77
C GLU A 320 19.86 18.71 2.20
N TYR A 321 20.60 17.79 1.55
CA TYR A 321 21.94 18.06 1.01
C TYR A 321 21.92 18.48 -0.46
N VAL A 322 20.99 17.95 -1.25
CA VAL A 322 20.87 18.23 -2.68
C VAL A 322 19.48 18.76 -2.97
N THR A 323 19.39 20.08 -3.05
CA THR A 323 18.14 20.78 -3.39
C THR A 323 17.76 20.51 -4.84
N ARG A 324 16.48 20.75 -5.16
CA ARG A 324 15.94 20.51 -6.50
C ARG A 324 16.65 21.33 -7.59
N GLU A 325 17.07 22.54 -7.28
CA GLU A 325 17.74 23.47 -8.21
C GLU A 325 19.16 23.00 -8.56
N ASN A 326 19.80 22.27 -7.63
CA ASN A 326 21.15 21.73 -7.81
C ASN A 326 21.18 20.45 -8.66
N VAL A 327 20.02 19.84 -8.96
CA VAL A 327 19.94 18.68 -9.85
C VAL A 327 19.59 19.15 -11.26
N GLY A 328 20.60 19.17 -12.13
CA GLY A 328 20.43 19.49 -13.55
C GLY A 328 19.34 18.63 -14.20
N LEU A 329 18.61 19.20 -15.17
CA LEU A 329 17.45 18.56 -15.80
C LEU A 329 17.73 17.14 -16.29
N TYR A 330 18.87 16.96 -16.96
CA TYR A 330 19.31 15.68 -17.53
C TYR A 330 19.89 14.70 -16.48
N ALA A 331 20.25 15.17 -15.29
CA ALA A 331 20.72 14.33 -14.20
C ALA A 331 19.56 13.69 -13.43
N LYS A 332 18.33 14.19 -13.56
CA LYS A 332 17.16 13.70 -12.79
C LYS A 332 16.84 12.21 -12.98
N PRO A 333 16.92 11.61 -14.18
CA PRO A 333 16.73 10.17 -14.33
C PRO A 333 17.79 9.34 -13.60
N LEU A 334 19.06 9.77 -13.66
CA LEU A 334 20.15 9.12 -12.92
C LEU A 334 19.97 9.30 -11.41
N TRP A 335 19.50 10.47 -10.98
CA TRP A 335 19.19 10.74 -9.58
C TRP A 335 18.01 9.90 -9.07
N LEU A 336 16.99 9.67 -9.90
CA LEU A 336 15.90 8.73 -9.61
C LEU A 336 16.46 7.32 -9.43
N LEU A 337 17.31 6.85 -10.34
CA LEU A 337 17.91 5.52 -10.23
C LEU A 337 18.77 5.40 -8.96
N PHE A 338 19.58 6.40 -8.64
CA PHE A 338 20.36 6.46 -7.42
C PHE A 338 19.46 6.35 -6.18
N TYR A 339 18.41 7.18 -6.11
CA TYR A 339 17.42 7.13 -5.04
C TYR A 339 16.76 5.74 -4.92
N LEU A 340 16.32 5.14 -6.03
CA LEU A 340 15.71 3.80 -6.02
C LEU A 340 16.67 2.74 -5.48
N CYS A 341 17.96 2.80 -5.86
CA CYS A 341 18.99 1.91 -5.38
C CYS A 341 19.24 2.08 -3.88
N VAL A 342 19.36 3.32 -3.38
CA VAL A 342 19.57 3.60 -1.96
C VAL A 342 18.36 3.18 -1.14
N ALA A 343 17.14 3.51 -1.57
CA ALA A 343 15.90 3.09 -0.91
C ALA A 343 15.78 1.56 -0.87
N ALA A 344 16.12 0.87 -1.96
CA ALA A 344 16.15 -0.59 -2.01
C ALA A 344 17.19 -1.20 -1.06
N LEU A 345 18.39 -0.62 -0.99
CA LEU A 345 19.45 -1.06 -0.09
C LEU A 345 19.03 -0.91 1.37
N VAL A 346 18.55 0.27 1.77
CA VAL A 346 18.06 0.55 3.13
C VAL A 346 16.94 -0.41 3.50
N ALA A 347 15.93 -0.56 2.63
CA ALA A 347 14.82 -1.48 2.89
C ALA A 347 15.28 -2.94 2.99
N GLN A 348 16.28 -3.36 2.21
CA GLN A 348 16.86 -4.70 2.28
C GLN A 348 17.61 -4.94 3.60
N ILE A 349 18.37 -3.94 4.08
CA ILE A 349 19.08 -4.02 5.36
C ILE A 349 18.06 -4.14 6.50
N VAL A 350 17.08 -3.24 6.54
CA VAL A 350 16.02 -3.24 7.56
C VAL A 350 15.23 -4.55 7.51
N PHE A 351 14.84 -5.01 6.32
CA PHE A 351 14.11 -6.27 6.15
C PHE A 351 14.85 -7.45 6.77
N ARG A 352 16.14 -7.62 6.43
CA ARG A 352 16.93 -8.80 6.82
C ARG A 352 17.39 -8.77 8.27
N HIS A 353 17.78 -7.60 8.77
CA HIS A 353 18.44 -7.49 10.07
C HIS A 353 17.52 -7.03 11.20
N PHE A 354 16.36 -6.44 10.88
CA PHE A 354 15.46 -5.87 11.88
C PHE A 354 14.05 -6.46 11.79
N SER A 355 13.37 -6.27 10.66
CA SER A 355 11.94 -6.60 10.52
C SER A 355 11.68 -8.11 10.58
N GLU A 356 12.40 -8.93 9.82
CA GLU A 356 12.19 -10.38 9.80
C GLU A 356 12.56 -11.06 11.13
N PRO A 357 13.72 -10.77 11.75
CA PRO A 357 14.08 -11.36 13.04
C PRO A 357 13.08 -11.05 14.16
N LEU A 358 12.67 -9.77 14.30
CA LEU A 358 11.71 -9.36 15.33
C LEU A 358 10.33 -9.95 15.09
N ASN A 359 9.88 -9.97 13.83
CA ASN A 359 8.63 -10.61 13.46
C ASN A 359 8.64 -12.12 13.82
N ALA A 360 9.73 -12.82 13.53
CA ALA A 360 9.89 -14.22 13.89
C ALA A 360 9.87 -14.43 15.42
N MET A 361 10.59 -13.58 16.17
CA MET A 361 10.65 -13.61 17.63
C MET A 361 9.28 -13.39 18.28
N LEU A 362 8.56 -12.34 17.89
CA LEU A 362 7.25 -11.98 18.45
C LEU A 362 6.17 -13.03 18.14
N ARG A 363 6.36 -13.84 17.10
CA ARG A 363 5.47 -14.95 16.72
C ARG A 363 5.84 -16.29 17.37
N ARG A 364 6.95 -16.40 18.10
CA ARG A 364 7.31 -17.63 18.82
C ARG A 364 6.24 -17.99 19.85
N GLY A 365 5.83 -19.27 19.87
CA GLY A 365 4.78 -19.77 20.78
C GLY A 365 3.34 -19.42 20.37
N ALA A 366 3.12 -18.71 19.26
CA ALA A 366 1.76 -18.49 18.77
C ALA A 366 1.24 -19.75 18.03
N PRO A 367 -0.04 -20.12 18.17
CA PRO A 367 -0.59 -21.30 17.53
C PRO A 367 -0.38 -21.24 16.01
N ARG A 368 0.29 -22.27 15.47
CA ARG A 368 0.47 -22.43 14.03
C ARG A 368 -0.89 -22.71 13.38
N PRO A 369 -1.09 -22.31 12.10
CA PRO A 369 -2.29 -22.72 11.36
C PRO A 369 -2.45 -24.24 11.47
N ALA A 370 -3.67 -24.72 11.71
CA ALA A 370 -3.94 -26.15 11.72
C ALA A 370 -3.56 -26.72 10.35
N ALA A 371 -2.50 -27.53 10.31
CA ALA A 371 -2.19 -28.33 9.13
C ALA A 371 -3.26 -29.41 9.03
N GLY A 372 -4.28 -29.22 8.19
CA GLY A 372 -5.31 -30.27 8.01
C GLY A 372 -6.65 -29.89 7.39
N LEU A 373 -6.83 -28.74 6.74
CA LEU A 373 -8.12 -28.38 6.12
C LEU A 373 -8.06 -28.18 4.60
N LEU A 374 -7.02 -28.69 3.93
CA LEU A 374 -6.96 -28.76 2.46
C LEU A 374 -7.11 -30.18 1.90
N GLU A 375 -7.51 -31.13 2.75
CA GLU A 375 -8.01 -32.44 2.34
C GLU A 375 -9.49 -32.49 2.67
N LYS A 376 -10.32 -31.89 1.81
CA LYS A 376 -11.68 -32.31 1.47
C LYS A 376 -12.26 -31.42 0.38
#